data_AF-A0A2M8FII1-F1
#
_entry.id   AF-A0A2M8FII1-F1
#
_cell.length_a   1.000
_cell.length_b   1.000
_cell.length_c   1.000
_cell.angle_alpha   90.00
_cell.angle_beta   90.00
_cell.angle_gamma   90.00
#
_symmetry.space_group_name_H-M   'P 1'
#
loop_
_entity.id
_entity.type
_entity.pdbx_description
1 polymer ?
#
loop_
_entity_poly.entity_id
_entity_poly.type
_entity_poly.pdbx_seq_one_letter_code
_entity_poly.pdbx_strand_id
1 'polypeptide(L)'
;VFCGYGISDSLYDDYKSVDVKGKVAMVFKYQPKWNIEKHGWQNGNPREKARVAFQHGAVGILFVSFPNDEKPQLPIGSVISGSGEQNLNFPELHIDIPVADEILNGTGFSLKDLQTKIDSTKQPVTVSTKNKVTIKVKTDYAKEKQTMNVVGLLEGKDEKLKTEYIIIGAHLDHVGGQGGKVYFPGANDNASGSAAVMEIAQAFAEGKIENKRSIIFVLFTCEEQGLYGAKYLANHLPVKQEHVVAMMNMDCVGYG
;
A
#
# COMPACT_ATOMS: atom_id res chain seq x y z
N VAL A 1 -8.72 19.91 8.75
CA VAL A 1 -10.00 19.41 9.30
C VAL A 1 -9.87 17.91 9.42
N PHE A 2 -10.19 17.34 10.57
CA PHE A 2 -10.24 15.89 10.73
C PHE A 2 -11.58 15.35 10.21
N CYS A 3 -11.53 14.35 9.34
CA CYS A 3 -12.68 13.79 8.63
C CYS A 3 -12.74 12.27 8.83
N GLY A 4 -12.53 11.79 10.06
CA GLY A 4 -12.71 10.39 10.42
C GLY A 4 -11.91 9.44 9.53
N TYR A 5 -12.62 8.51 8.90
CA TYR A 5 -12.05 7.54 7.99
C TYR A 5 -11.96 8.03 6.54
N GLY A 6 -12.39 9.24 6.23
CA GLY A 6 -12.34 9.81 4.89
C GLY A 6 -13.24 9.08 3.89
N ILE A 7 -14.30 8.44 4.35
CA ILE A 7 -15.24 7.66 3.52
C ILE A 7 -16.46 8.54 3.19
N SER A 8 -16.98 8.40 1.97
CA SER A 8 -18.24 9.03 1.56
C SER A 8 -19.03 8.04 0.70
N ASP A 9 -19.97 7.36 1.34
CA ASP A 9 -20.89 6.41 0.72
C ASP A 9 -22.32 6.60 1.24
N SER A 10 -23.27 5.80 0.74
CA SER A 10 -24.70 5.94 1.09
C SER A 10 -25.03 5.57 2.54
N LEU A 11 -24.20 4.75 3.19
CA LEU A 11 -24.41 4.22 4.54
C LEU A 11 -23.54 4.94 5.59
N TYR A 12 -22.41 5.52 5.18
CA TYR A 12 -21.44 6.21 6.01
C TYR A 12 -20.76 7.34 5.24
N ASP A 13 -20.83 8.55 5.78
CA ASP A 13 -20.29 9.72 5.11
C ASP A 13 -19.63 10.69 6.10
N ASP A 14 -18.28 10.66 6.10
CA ASP A 14 -17.41 11.56 6.88
C ASP A 14 -17.50 13.02 6.41
N TYR A 15 -18.00 13.27 5.20
CA TYR A 15 -18.06 14.61 4.62
C TYR A 15 -19.44 15.26 4.74
N LYS A 16 -20.48 14.48 5.08
CA LYS A 16 -21.89 14.92 5.14
C LYS A 16 -22.13 16.22 5.90
N SER A 17 -21.44 16.40 7.03
CA SER A 17 -21.66 17.52 7.96
C SER A 17 -20.44 18.44 8.09
N VAL A 18 -19.53 18.43 7.12
CA VAL A 18 -18.31 19.22 7.18
C VAL A 18 -17.94 19.84 5.84
N ASP A 19 -17.65 21.14 5.86
CA ASP A 19 -17.10 21.83 4.70
C ASP A 19 -15.57 21.71 4.70
N VAL A 20 -15.02 21.01 3.71
CA VAL A 20 -13.56 20.88 3.51
C VAL A 20 -13.03 21.76 2.36
N LYS A 21 -13.89 22.60 1.74
CA LYS A 21 -13.49 23.43 0.61
C LYS A 21 -12.35 24.37 0.99
N GLY A 22 -11.25 24.31 0.23
CA GLY A 22 -10.06 25.14 0.48
C GLY A 22 -9.25 24.72 1.72
N LYS A 23 -9.54 23.56 2.33
CA LYS A 23 -8.90 23.07 3.56
C LYS A 23 -8.14 21.78 3.28
N VAL A 24 -7.20 21.44 4.17
CA VAL A 24 -6.54 20.14 4.18
C VAL A 24 -7.37 19.17 5.00
N ALA A 25 -7.70 18.00 4.43
CA ALA A 25 -8.37 16.91 5.12
C ALA A 25 -7.35 16.04 5.85
N MET A 26 -7.63 15.66 7.09
CA MET A 26 -6.85 14.68 7.85
C MET A 26 -7.74 13.48 8.14
N VAL A 27 -7.33 12.29 7.72
CA VAL A 27 -8.14 11.07 7.79
C VAL A 27 -7.30 9.88 8.23
N PHE A 28 -7.95 8.87 8.79
CA PHE A 28 -7.28 7.60 8.97
C PHE A 28 -6.95 6.95 7.62
N LYS A 29 -5.73 6.40 7.51
CA LYS A 29 -5.23 5.78 6.28
C LYS A 29 -6.09 4.58 5.85
N TYR A 30 -6.42 3.71 6.81
CA TYR A 30 -7.11 2.45 6.57
C TYR A 30 -8.61 2.56 6.79
N GLN A 31 -9.37 1.55 6.37
CA GLN A 31 -10.81 1.44 6.63
C GLN A 31 -11.09 0.96 8.06
N PRO A 32 -12.28 1.23 8.62
CA PRO A 32 -12.65 0.73 9.94
C PRO A 32 -12.55 -0.79 10.05
N LYS A 33 -12.18 -1.29 11.23
CA LYS A 33 -12.08 -2.73 11.50
C LYS A 33 -13.45 -3.41 11.65
N TRP A 34 -14.50 -2.63 11.91
CA TRP A 34 -15.88 -3.10 11.94
C TRP A 34 -16.49 -3.06 10.53
N ASN A 35 -17.50 -3.87 10.25
CA ASN A 35 -18.20 -3.84 8.95
C ASN A 35 -19.45 -2.99 9.00
N ILE A 36 -19.72 -2.28 7.90
CA ILE A 36 -21.03 -1.70 7.65
C ILE A 36 -21.93 -2.77 7.03
N GLU A 37 -23.03 -3.07 7.73
CA GLU A 37 -23.95 -4.15 7.38
C GLU A 37 -23.21 -5.48 7.06
N LYS A 38 -23.68 -6.23 6.04
CA LYS A 38 -23.10 -7.54 5.63
C LYS A 38 -22.03 -7.44 4.53
N HIS A 39 -21.83 -6.26 3.93
CA HIS A 39 -21.08 -6.12 2.67
C HIS A 39 -19.63 -5.62 2.84
N GLY A 40 -19.23 -5.29 4.08
CA GLY A 40 -17.90 -4.75 4.38
C GLY A 40 -17.67 -3.36 3.76
N TRP A 41 -16.47 -2.82 3.94
CA TRP A 41 -16.11 -1.54 3.34
C TRP A 41 -15.72 -1.69 1.88
N GLN A 42 -16.35 -0.88 1.03
CA GLN A 42 -15.94 -0.71 -0.35
C GLN A 42 -15.09 0.56 -0.44
N ASN A 43 -14.00 0.51 -1.19
CA ASN A 43 -13.17 1.67 -1.53
C ASN A 43 -12.49 2.39 -0.34
N GLY A 44 -11.98 1.64 0.64
CA GLY A 44 -11.23 2.18 1.78
C GLY A 44 -9.73 2.45 1.53
N ASN A 45 -9.27 2.44 0.27
CA ASN A 45 -7.85 2.62 -0.06
C ASN A 45 -7.45 4.10 -0.11
N PRO A 46 -6.16 4.44 0.11
CA PRO A 46 -5.68 5.82 0.08
C PRO A 46 -6.04 6.62 -1.18
N ARG A 47 -5.93 6.03 -2.38
CA ARG A 47 -6.25 6.72 -3.64
C ARG A 47 -7.72 7.16 -3.70
N GLU A 48 -8.62 6.29 -3.28
CA GLU A 48 -10.04 6.64 -3.21
C GLU A 48 -10.28 7.77 -2.21
N LYS A 49 -9.73 7.66 -0.99
CA LYS A 49 -9.93 8.69 0.03
C LYS A 49 -9.41 10.05 -0.42
N ALA A 50 -8.28 10.09 -1.13
CA ALA A 50 -7.75 11.30 -1.75
C ALA A 50 -8.72 11.85 -2.81
N ARG A 51 -9.25 10.99 -3.68
CA ARG A 51 -10.26 11.36 -4.69
C ARG A 51 -11.52 11.94 -4.04
N VAL A 52 -12.05 11.31 -3.01
CA VAL A 52 -13.24 11.75 -2.26
C VAL A 52 -12.99 13.11 -1.61
N ALA A 53 -11.86 13.28 -0.91
CA ALA A 53 -11.50 14.56 -0.29
C ALA A 53 -11.39 15.67 -1.34
N PHE A 54 -10.73 15.40 -2.48
CA PHE A 54 -10.62 16.34 -3.58
C PHE A 54 -11.98 16.73 -4.17
N GLN A 55 -12.88 15.77 -4.37
CA GLN A 55 -14.24 16.05 -4.87
C GLN A 55 -15.07 16.93 -3.94
N HIS A 56 -14.83 16.84 -2.63
CA HIS A 56 -15.43 17.75 -1.65
C HIS A 56 -14.72 19.11 -1.54
N GLY A 57 -13.71 19.36 -2.38
CA GLY A 57 -13.00 20.64 -2.49
C GLY A 57 -11.82 20.80 -1.55
N ALA A 58 -11.35 19.73 -0.90
CA ALA A 58 -10.10 19.78 -0.16
C ALA A 58 -8.94 20.16 -1.09
N VAL A 59 -7.89 20.77 -0.52
CA VAL A 59 -6.68 21.17 -1.26
C VAL A 59 -5.46 20.29 -0.96
N GLY A 60 -5.65 19.25 -0.16
CA GLY A 60 -4.66 18.23 0.17
C GLY A 60 -5.21 17.26 1.22
N ILE A 61 -4.52 16.14 1.41
CA ILE A 61 -4.88 15.10 2.39
C ILE A 61 -3.68 14.65 3.22
N LEU A 62 -3.93 14.48 4.52
CA LEU A 62 -3.00 13.91 5.50
C LEU A 62 -3.59 12.57 5.98
N PHE A 63 -2.92 11.48 5.66
CA PHE A 63 -3.22 10.16 6.20
C PHE A 63 -2.51 9.98 7.54
N VAL A 64 -3.19 9.31 8.48
CA VAL A 64 -2.60 8.90 9.75
C VAL A 64 -3.01 7.45 10.07
N SER A 65 -2.09 6.68 10.63
CA SER A 65 -2.35 5.32 11.09
C SER A 65 -3.27 5.28 12.33
N PHE A 66 -3.73 4.09 12.68
CA PHE A 66 -4.59 3.88 13.85
C PHE A 66 -3.82 4.02 15.16
N PRO A 67 -4.08 5.06 15.98
CA PRO A 67 -3.36 5.25 17.22
C PRO A 67 -3.73 4.22 18.31
N ASN A 68 -4.85 3.51 18.16
CA ASN A 68 -5.29 2.48 19.11
C ASN A 68 -4.74 1.08 18.79
N ASP A 69 -3.99 0.89 17.71
CA ASP A 69 -3.32 -0.38 17.45
C ASP A 69 -2.19 -0.61 18.47
N GLU A 70 -1.93 -1.87 18.82
CA GLU A 70 -0.84 -2.23 19.74
C GLU A 70 0.52 -1.73 19.21
N LYS A 71 0.70 -1.82 17.88
CA LYS A 71 1.85 -1.32 17.15
C LYS A 71 1.35 -0.51 15.94
N PRO A 72 1.06 0.79 16.12
CA PRO A 72 0.61 1.63 15.02
C PRO A 72 1.65 1.66 13.90
N GLN A 73 1.19 1.58 12.65
CA GLN A 73 2.08 1.68 11.50
C GLN A 73 2.73 3.08 11.44
N LEU A 74 4.06 3.11 11.38
CA LEU A 74 4.80 4.32 11.07
C LEU A 74 4.52 4.79 9.64
N PRO A 75 4.71 6.08 9.32
CA PRO A 75 4.58 6.58 7.97
C PRO A 75 5.37 5.75 6.97
N ILE A 76 4.67 5.06 6.07
CA ILE A 76 5.24 4.41 4.89
C ILE A 76 5.15 5.34 3.68
N GLY A 77 6.05 5.17 2.71
CA GLY A 77 6.08 6.08 1.58
C GLY A 77 4.92 5.94 0.59
N SER A 78 4.40 4.72 0.41
CA SER A 78 3.29 4.51 -0.52
C SER A 78 1.94 4.94 0.09
N VAL A 79 1.35 6.00 -0.46
CA VAL A 79 -0.02 6.47 -0.19
C VAL A 79 -0.90 6.46 -1.44
N ILE A 80 -0.46 5.78 -2.50
CA ILE A 80 -1.10 5.82 -3.83
C ILE A 80 -1.87 4.53 -4.15
N SER A 81 -2.04 3.64 -3.16
CA SER A 81 -2.72 2.37 -3.32
C SER A 81 -4.19 2.58 -3.71
N GLY A 82 -4.62 1.85 -4.74
CA GLY A 82 -5.96 1.91 -5.33
C GLY A 82 -5.94 2.11 -6.85
N SER A 83 -7.11 2.02 -7.49
CA SER A 83 -7.28 2.16 -8.93
C SER A 83 -7.66 3.60 -9.33
N GLY A 84 -7.29 4.03 -10.54
CA GLY A 84 -7.65 5.33 -11.09
C GLY A 84 -6.48 6.31 -11.22
N GLU A 85 -6.71 7.46 -11.84
CA GLU A 85 -5.69 8.48 -12.09
C GLU A 85 -5.19 9.14 -10.80
N GLN A 86 -3.93 9.57 -10.80
CA GLN A 86 -3.36 10.40 -9.75
C GLN A 86 -3.74 11.86 -9.95
N ASN A 87 -4.19 12.53 -8.89
CA ASN A 87 -4.39 13.97 -8.96
C ASN A 87 -3.06 14.71 -8.73
N LEU A 88 -2.54 15.32 -9.79
CA LEU A 88 -1.19 15.93 -9.79
C LEU A 88 -1.10 17.19 -8.93
N ASN A 89 -2.22 17.88 -8.69
CA ASN A 89 -2.27 19.13 -7.93
C ASN A 89 -2.88 18.95 -6.53
N PHE A 90 -2.89 17.71 -6.03
CA PHE A 90 -3.44 17.38 -4.73
C PHE A 90 -2.37 16.65 -3.90
N PRO A 91 -1.72 17.34 -2.94
CA PRO A 91 -0.67 16.72 -2.14
C PRO A 91 -1.27 15.70 -1.16
N GLU A 92 -0.64 14.53 -1.10
CA GLU A 92 -1.00 13.40 -0.27
C GLU A 92 0.20 13.01 0.59
N LEU A 93 0.02 12.95 1.92
CA LEU A 93 1.11 12.62 2.85
C LEU A 93 0.62 11.67 3.94
N HIS A 94 1.44 10.70 4.31
CA HIS A 94 1.27 9.97 5.57
C HIS A 94 2.10 10.67 6.65
N ILE A 95 1.46 11.08 7.73
CA ILE A 95 2.11 11.76 8.85
C ILE A 95 2.12 10.88 10.10
N ASP A 96 3.09 11.15 10.97
CA ASP A 96 3.21 10.53 12.28
C ASP A 96 2.02 10.89 13.19
N ILE A 97 1.65 9.97 14.09
CA ILE A 97 0.58 10.18 15.07
C ILE A 97 0.84 11.42 15.95
N PRO A 98 2.06 11.65 16.51
CA PRO A 98 2.35 12.88 17.24
C PRO A 98 2.10 14.17 16.45
N VAL A 99 2.36 14.17 15.14
CA VAL A 99 2.10 15.33 14.27
C VAL A 99 0.59 15.54 14.09
N ALA A 100 -0.18 14.45 13.95
CA ALA A 100 -1.63 14.52 13.89
C ALA A 100 -2.25 15.04 15.20
N ASP A 101 -1.73 14.62 16.36
CA ASP A 101 -2.14 15.15 17.67
C ASP A 101 -1.76 16.63 17.82
N GLU A 102 -0.59 17.05 17.35
CA GLU A 102 -0.22 18.47 17.32
C GLU A 102 -1.21 19.30 16.50
N ILE A 103 -1.65 18.78 15.34
CA ILE A 103 -2.68 19.42 14.51
C ILE A 103 -4.04 19.47 15.23
N LEU A 104 -4.33 18.54 16.15
CA LEU A 104 -5.57 18.51 16.95
C LEU A 104 -5.49 19.38 18.22
N ASN A 105 -4.33 19.94 18.57
CA ASN A 105 -4.19 20.78 19.76
C ASN A 105 -5.22 21.92 19.79
N GLY A 106 -5.86 22.09 20.94
CA GLY A 106 -6.92 23.09 21.16
C GLY A 106 -8.33 22.64 20.77
N THR A 107 -8.51 21.43 20.21
CA THR A 107 -9.84 20.89 19.89
C THR A 107 -10.52 20.18 21.06
N GLY A 108 -9.76 19.79 22.09
CA GLY A 108 -10.24 18.98 23.21
C GLY A 108 -10.31 17.48 22.93
N PHE A 109 -9.82 17.02 21.77
CA PHE A 109 -9.74 15.60 21.41
C PHE A 109 -8.31 15.20 21.04
N SER A 110 -7.86 14.04 21.51
CA SER A 110 -6.72 13.33 20.92
C SER A 110 -7.16 12.48 19.73
N LEU A 111 -6.20 12.03 18.91
CA LEU A 111 -6.50 11.10 17.82
C LEU A 111 -7.05 9.76 18.33
N LYS A 112 -6.59 9.30 19.51
CA LYS A 112 -7.12 8.10 20.19
C LYS A 112 -8.57 8.26 20.60
N ASP A 113 -8.95 9.42 21.15
CA ASP A 113 -10.34 9.71 21.52
C ASP A 113 -11.24 9.67 20.30
N LEU A 114 -10.77 10.26 19.18
CA LEU A 114 -11.52 10.28 17.93
C LEU A 114 -11.70 8.89 17.34
N GLN A 115 -10.64 8.08 17.28
CA GLN A 115 -10.76 6.69 16.82
C GLN A 115 -11.74 5.90 17.71
N THR A 116 -11.59 5.99 19.03
CA THR A 116 -12.44 5.29 20.00
C THR A 116 -13.91 5.69 19.86
N LYS A 117 -14.18 6.98 19.67
CA LYS A 117 -15.54 7.50 19.49
C LYS A 117 -16.17 7.01 18.19
N ILE A 118 -15.43 7.06 17.09
CA ILE A 118 -15.95 6.57 15.80
C ILE A 118 -16.19 5.06 15.88
N ASP A 119 -15.26 4.28 16.42
CA ASP A 119 -15.37 2.82 16.44
C ASP A 119 -16.47 2.30 17.37
N SER A 120 -16.72 2.99 18.49
CA SER A 120 -17.80 2.63 19.42
C SER A 120 -19.18 3.03 18.90
N THR A 121 -19.31 4.23 18.32
CA THR A 121 -20.61 4.73 17.83
C THR A 121 -20.93 4.24 16.42
N LYS A 122 -19.92 3.85 15.65
CA LYS A 122 -20.01 3.55 14.21
C LYS A 122 -20.61 4.71 13.42
N GLN A 123 -20.42 5.95 13.90
CA GLN A 123 -20.91 7.17 13.27
C GLN A 123 -19.74 8.06 12.85
N PRO A 124 -19.89 8.83 11.76
CA PRO A 124 -18.91 9.83 11.36
C PRO A 124 -18.63 10.84 12.48
N VAL A 125 -17.35 11.17 12.69
CA VAL A 125 -16.92 12.23 13.61
C VAL A 125 -15.94 13.13 12.88
N THR A 126 -16.28 14.42 12.81
CA THR A 126 -15.46 15.44 12.17
C THR A 126 -15.05 16.49 13.19
N VAL A 127 -13.82 17.02 13.05
CA VAL A 127 -13.30 18.06 13.95
C VAL A 127 -12.61 19.16 13.13
N SER A 128 -13.13 20.38 13.25
CA SER A 128 -12.43 21.56 12.76
C SER A 128 -11.31 21.93 13.72
N THR A 129 -10.07 21.77 13.28
CA THR A 129 -8.89 22.03 14.10
C THR A 129 -8.59 23.52 14.30
N LYS A 130 -9.08 24.39 13.41
CA LYS A 130 -8.72 25.83 13.29
C LYS A 130 -7.21 26.11 13.07
N ASN A 131 -6.36 25.12 13.28
CA ASN A 131 -4.93 25.13 12.99
C ASN A 131 -4.68 25.16 11.47
N LYS A 132 -3.57 25.78 11.07
CA LYS A 132 -3.14 25.90 9.68
C LYS A 132 -1.92 25.00 9.47
N VAL A 133 -1.94 24.26 8.36
CA VAL A 133 -0.80 23.48 7.88
C VAL A 133 -0.37 24.01 6.53
N THR A 134 0.93 24.02 6.27
CA THR A 134 1.49 24.33 4.95
C THR A 134 2.15 23.08 4.40
N ILE A 135 1.66 22.60 3.26
CA ILE A 135 2.22 21.44 2.57
C ILE A 135 2.98 21.95 1.35
N LYS A 136 4.26 21.60 1.26
CA LYS A 136 5.10 21.86 0.09
C LYS A 136 5.67 20.54 -0.39
N VAL A 137 5.17 20.06 -1.51
CA VAL A 137 5.65 18.83 -2.14
C VAL A 137 6.05 19.17 -3.57
N LYS A 138 7.22 18.69 -3.97
CA LYS A 138 7.65 18.67 -5.36
C LYS A 138 7.73 17.22 -5.78
N THR A 139 6.76 16.77 -6.57
CA THR A 139 6.73 15.44 -7.17
C THR A 139 6.92 15.55 -8.67
N ASP A 140 7.52 14.52 -9.26
CA ASP A 140 7.51 14.30 -10.70
C ASP A 140 6.73 13.00 -10.95
N TYR A 141 5.57 13.11 -11.59
CA TYR A 141 4.71 11.98 -11.87
C TYR A 141 4.95 11.48 -13.29
N ALA A 142 5.81 10.47 -13.40
CA ALA A 142 6.07 9.77 -14.64
C ALA A 142 5.19 8.52 -14.73
N LYS A 143 3.94 8.70 -15.21
CA LYS A 143 2.98 7.60 -15.36
C LYS A 143 3.50 6.44 -16.22
N GLU A 144 4.11 6.78 -17.34
CA GLU A 144 4.55 5.82 -18.36
C GLU A 144 6.05 5.53 -18.27
N LYS A 145 6.53 5.18 -17.06
CA LYS A 145 7.93 4.82 -16.86
C LYS A 145 8.16 3.34 -17.14
N GLN A 146 9.13 3.06 -18.00
CA GLN A 146 9.50 1.68 -18.32
C GLN A 146 10.20 1.02 -17.12
N THR A 147 9.83 -0.23 -16.88
CA THR A 147 10.45 -1.15 -15.91
C THR A 147 10.41 -2.57 -16.48
N MET A 148 11.11 -3.52 -15.86
CA MET A 148 11.15 -4.91 -16.31
C MET A 148 11.23 -5.86 -15.12
N ASN A 149 10.38 -6.89 -15.09
CA ASN A 149 10.62 -8.04 -14.22
C ASN A 149 11.86 -8.80 -14.70
N VAL A 150 12.60 -9.40 -13.77
CA VAL A 150 13.66 -10.37 -14.09
C VAL A 150 13.08 -11.77 -13.93
N VAL A 151 13.11 -12.58 -14.98
CA VAL A 151 12.51 -13.92 -15.00
C VAL A 151 13.55 -14.94 -15.44
N GLY A 152 13.77 -15.98 -14.63
CA GLY A 152 14.59 -17.14 -14.95
C GLY A 152 13.75 -18.41 -14.97
N LEU A 153 14.00 -19.31 -15.92
CA LEU A 153 13.34 -20.62 -16.01
C LEU A 153 14.38 -21.73 -15.88
N LEU A 154 14.12 -22.67 -14.97
CA LEU A 154 14.87 -23.91 -14.83
C LEU A 154 13.97 -25.09 -15.19
N GLU A 155 14.34 -25.86 -16.21
CA GLU A 155 13.56 -27.03 -16.65
C GLU A 155 13.62 -28.16 -15.60
N GLY A 156 12.47 -28.81 -15.37
CA GLY A 156 12.34 -30.00 -14.54
C GLY A 156 13.06 -31.22 -15.12
N LYS A 157 13.60 -32.09 -14.26
CA LYS A 157 14.31 -33.31 -14.67
C LYS A 157 13.40 -34.53 -14.86
N ASP A 158 12.15 -34.47 -14.44
CA ASP A 158 11.21 -35.59 -14.57
C ASP A 158 10.36 -35.41 -15.83
N GLU A 159 10.38 -36.40 -16.74
CA GLU A 159 9.68 -36.33 -18.03
C GLU A 159 8.17 -36.09 -17.92
N LYS A 160 7.54 -36.54 -16.83
CA LYS A 160 6.10 -36.33 -16.61
C LYS A 160 5.82 -34.97 -15.98
N LEU A 161 6.70 -34.51 -15.08
CA LEU A 161 6.47 -33.33 -14.25
C LEU A 161 7.14 -32.05 -14.75
N LYS A 162 8.07 -32.12 -15.72
CA LYS A 162 8.76 -30.94 -16.27
C LYS A 162 7.84 -29.94 -16.97
N THR A 163 6.62 -30.36 -17.32
CA THR A 163 5.60 -29.47 -17.87
C THR A 163 4.77 -28.75 -16.82
N GLU A 164 4.92 -29.09 -15.53
CA GLU A 164 4.34 -28.38 -14.40
C GLU A 164 5.34 -27.35 -13.85
N TYR A 165 4.87 -26.15 -13.53
CA TYR A 165 5.69 -25.02 -13.12
C TYR A 165 5.38 -24.58 -11.69
N ILE A 166 6.43 -24.39 -10.90
CA ILE A 166 6.38 -23.67 -9.62
C ILE A 166 7.00 -22.30 -9.83
N ILE A 167 6.29 -21.24 -9.46
CA ILE A 167 6.84 -19.88 -9.45
C ILE A 167 7.40 -19.60 -8.06
N ILE A 168 8.64 -19.12 -7.97
CA ILE A 168 9.24 -18.61 -6.73
C ILE A 168 9.64 -17.17 -6.98
N GLY A 169 9.10 -16.21 -6.23
CA GLY A 169 9.39 -14.81 -6.49
C GLY A 169 9.26 -13.88 -5.30
N ALA A 170 9.87 -12.71 -5.47
CA ALA A 170 9.85 -11.56 -4.57
C ALA A 170 9.90 -10.29 -5.43
N HIS A 171 9.56 -9.13 -4.90
CA HIS A 171 9.78 -7.88 -5.65
C HIS A 171 11.17 -7.31 -5.41
N LEU A 172 11.66 -6.61 -6.43
CA LEU A 172 12.99 -6.03 -6.54
C LEU A 172 13.01 -4.55 -6.16
N ASP A 173 11.91 -3.85 -6.41
CA ASP A 173 11.78 -2.44 -6.07
C ASP A 173 11.57 -2.25 -4.56
N HIS A 174 11.89 -1.06 -4.08
CA HIS A 174 11.59 -0.58 -2.73
C HIS A 174 11.32 0.93 -2.82
N VAL A 175 10.68 1.51 -1.80
CA VAL A 175 10.32 2.94 -1.80
C VAL A 175 11.53 3.89 -1.93
N GLY A 176 12.66 3.57 -1.28
CA GLY A 176 13.86 4.40 -1.31
C GLY A 176 13.73 5.65 -0.44
N GLY A 177 13.28 6.78 -0.99
CA GLY A 177 13.24 8.04 -0.25
C GLY A 177 12.01 8.90 -0.55
N GLN A 178 11.51 9.61 0.46
CA GLN A 178 10.34 10.48 0.35
C GLN A 178 10.49 11.73 1.21
N GLY A 179 9.91 12.85 0.75
CA GLY A 179 9.90 14.10 1.54
C GLY A 179 11.29 14.63 1.92
N GLY A 180 12.32 14.28 1.15
CA GLY A 180 13.71 14.72 1.33
C GLY A 180 14.50 13.93 2.37
N LYS A 181 14.02 13.85 3.62
CA LYS A 181 14.76 13.21 4.74
C LYS A 181 14.25 11.83 5.14
N VAL A 182 13.05 11.42 4.69
CA VAL A 182 12.51 10.10 5.03
C VAL A 182 13.11 9.08 4.07
N TYR A 183 13.70 8.04 4.64
CA TYR A 183 14.38 6.99 3.90
C TYR A 183 13.85 5.62 4.31
N PHE A 184 13.47 4.84 3.31
CA PHE A 184 13.00 3.47 3.40
C PHE A 184 14.08 2.59 2.76
N PRO A 185 15.00 2.01 3.53
CA PRO A 185 16.20 1.35 3.01
C PRO A 185 15.94 0.05 2.23
N GLY A 186 14.73 -0.49 2.33
CA GLY A 186 14.29 -1.69 1.63
C GLY A 186 15.01 -2.99 2.02
N ALA A 187 15.69 -3.02 3.17
CA ALA A 187 16.44 -4.21 3.61
C ALA A 187 15.53 -5.43 3.82
N ASN A 188 14.43 -5.27 4.57
CA ASN A 188 13.44 -6.33 4.71
C ASN A 188 12.46 -6.33 3.53
N ASP A 189 11.99 -5.14 3.13
CA ASP A 189 10.98 -4.88 2.09
C ASP A 189 11.62 -4.17 0.87
N ASN A 190 12.26 -4.89 -0.06
CA ASN A 190 12.26 -6.35 -0.15
C ASN A 190 13.58 -6.99 -0.61
N ALA A 191 14.71 -6.38 -0.23
CA ALA A 191 16.03 -6.96 -0.49
C ALA A 191 16.18 -8.35 0.15
N SER A 192 15.58 -8.59 1.32
CA SER A 192 15.59 -9.90 1.98
C SER A 192 14.96 -11.00 1.10
N GLY A 193 13.80 -10.72 0.51
CA GLY A 193 13.11 -11.63 -0.38
C GLY A 193 13.81 -11.84 -1.71
N SER A 194 14.26 -10.73 -2.31
CA SER A 194 15.06 -10.77 -3.54
C SER A 194 16.33 -11.61 -3.37
N ALA A 195 17.05 -11.42 -2.26
CA ALA A 195 18.23 -12.22 -1.93
C ALA A 195 17.88 -13.70 -1.75
N ALA A 196 16.80 -14.02 -1.03
CA ALA A 196 16.35 -15.40 -0.86
C ALA A 196 16.02 -16.08 -2.20
N VAL A 197 15.33 -15.40 -3.12
CA VAL A 197 15.01 -15.93 -4.45
C VAL A 197 16.30 -16.21 -5.25
N MET A 198 17.26 -15.29 -5.24
CA MET A 198 18.54 -15.46 -5.94
C MET A 198 19.34 -16.66 -5.38
N GLU A 199 19.42 -16.81 -4.06
CA GLU A 199 20.12 -17.93 -3.42
C GLU A 199 19.44 -19.27 -3.69
N ILE A 200 18.10 -19.33 -3.65
CA ILE A 200 17.35 -20.53 -4.02
C ILE A 200 17.62 -20.90 -5.48
N ALA A 201 17.57 -19.91 -6.39
CA ALA A 201 17.86 -20.13 -7.80
C ALA A 201 19.27 -20.68 -8.02
N GLN A 202 20.27 -20.11 -7.34
CA GLN A 202 21.65 -20.60 -7.39
C GLN A 202 21.77 -22.04 -6.89
N ALA A 203 21.13 -22.38 -5.77
CA ALA A 203 21.18 -23.74 -5.22
C ALA A 203 20.62 -24.80 -6.18
N PHE A 204 19.52 -24.50 -6.88
CA PHE A 204 18.99 -25.38 -7.92
C PHE A 204 19.89 -25.44 -9.15
N ALA A 205 20.41 -24.30 -9.63
CA ALA A 205 21.27 -24.24 -10.81
C ALA A 205 22.60 -25.00 -10.63
N GLU A 206 23.17 -24.96 -9.43
CA GLU A 206 24.39 -25.71 -9.07
C GLU A 206 24.11 -27.21 -8.78
N GLY A 207 22.85 -27.64 -8.86
CA GLY A 207 22.46 -29.03 -8.61
C GLY A 207 22.53 -29.45 -7.14
N LYS A 208 22.59 -28.50 -6.19
CA LYS A 208 22.51 -28.79 -4.74
C LYS A 208 21.13 -29.32 -4.34
N ILE A 209 20.10 -28.99 -5.12
CA ILE A 209 18.72 -29.45 -4.95
C ILE A 209 18.22 -29.99 -6.30
N GLU A 210 17.59 -31.16 -6.30
CA GLU A 210 16.96 -31.70 -7.50
C GLU A 210 15.54 -31.16 -7.68
N ASN A 211 15.22 -30.72 -8.90
CA ASN A 211 13.89 -30.29 -9.29
C ASN A 211 13.24 -31.30 -10.26
N LYS A 212 12.13 -31.93 -9.84
CA LYS A 212 11.32 -32.75 -10.76
C LYS A 212 10.49 -31.89 -11.70
N ARG A 213 9.92 -30.80 -11.16
CA ARG A 213 9.13 -29.80 -11.89
C ARG A 213 10.01 -28.68 -12.41
N SER A 214 9.52 -27.97 -13.41
CA SER A 214 10.14 -26.73 -13.85
C SER A 214 9.90 -25.62 -12.82
N ILE A 215 10.87 -24.73 -12.66
CA ILE A 215 10.81 -23.63 -11.69
C ILE A 215 11.00 -22.31 -12.44
N ILE A 216 10.09 -21.36 -12.21
CA ILE A 216 10.20 -19.99 -12.69
C ILE A 216 10.59 -19.12 -11.50
N PHE A 217 11.80 -18.56 -11.54
CA PHE A 217 12.27 -17.58 -10.57
C PHE A 217 11.93 -16.18 -11.06
N VAL A 218 11.36 -15.34 -10.19
CA VAL A 218 10.93 -13.99 -10.57
C VAL A 218 11.35 -12.95 -9.55
N LEU A 219 11.98 -11.88 -10.03
CA LEU A 219 12.11 -10.62 -9.31
C LEU A 219 11.15 -9.61 -9.94
N PHE A 220 10.03 -9.36 -9.27
CA PHE A 220 8.98 -8.45 -9.74
C PHE A 220 9.43 -6.99 -9.61
N THR A 221 8.88 -6.12 -10.45
CA THR A 221 9.06 -4.66 -10.30
C THR A 221 7.75 -3.92 -10.10
N CYS A 222 7.81 -2.72 -9.56
CA CYS A 222 6.65 -1.86 -9.28
C CYS A 222 5.60 -2.54 -8.38
N GLU A 223 6.04 -3.29 -7.37
CA GLU A 223 5.17 -3.80 -6.31
C GLU A 223 4.62 -2.63 -5.49
N GLU A 224 5.51 -1.75 -5.05
CA GLU A 224 5.25 -0.66 -4.09
C GLU A 224 4.27 0.39 -4.64
N GLN A 225 4.11 0.39 -5.96
CA GLN A 225 3.23 1.26 -6.73
C GLN A 225 1.87 0.62 -7.05
N GLY A 226 1.66 -0.66 -6.77
CA GLY A 226 0.39 -1.35 -6.98
C GLY A 226 0.48 -2.69 -7.70
N LEU A 227 1.52 -3.50 -7.43
CA LEU A 227 1.69 -4.86 -7.96
C LEU A 227 1.82 -4.93 -9.49
N TYR A 228 2.35 -3.89 -10.15
CA TYR A 228 2.30 -3.80 -11.61
C TYR A 228 3.10 -4.90 -12.30
N GLY A 229 4.30 -5.23 -11.81
CA GLY A 229 5.12 -6.31 -12.36
C GLY A 229 4.46 -7.67 -12.23
N ALA A 230 3.88 -7.98 -11.06
CA ALA A 230 3.18 -9.25 -10.84
C ALA A 230 1.92 -9.37 -11.72
N LYS A 231 1.12 -8.31 -11.83
CA LYS A 231 -0.03 -8.24 -12.73
C LYS A 231 0.37 -8.42 -14.20
N TYR A 232 1.47 -7.80 -14.61
CA TYR A 232 1.99 -7.94 -15.97
C TYR A 232 2.38 -9.38 -16.26
N LEU A 233 3.15 -10.03 -15.37
CA LEU A 233 3.55 -11.42 -15.55
C LEU A 233 2.34 -12.37 -15.58
N ALA A 234 1.38 -12.19 -14.68
CA ALA A 234 0.18 -13.03 -14.63
C ALA A 234 -0.61 -12.99 -15.95
N ASN A 235 -0.67 -11.83 -16.61
CA ASN A 235 -1.34 -11.65 -17.90
C ASN A 235 -0.48 -12.05 -19.12
N HIS A 236 0.82 -12.27 -18.94
CA HIS A 236 1.77 -12.56 -20.01
C HIS A 236 2.71 -13.70 -19.61
N LEU A 237 2.15 -14.75 -18.98
CA LEU A 237 2.96 -15.89 -18.55
C LEU A 237 3.68 -16.50 -19.77
N PRO A 238 4.98 -16.83 -19.66
CA PRO A 238 5.72 -17.49 -20.74
C PRO A 238 5.31 -18.96 -20.91
N VAL A 239 4.38 -19.44 -20.08
CA VAL A 239 3.86 -20.80 -20.02
C VAL A 239 2.35 -20.76 -19.93
N LYS A 240 1.69 -21.89 -20.19
CA LYS A 240 0.25 -22.02 -20.01
C LYS A 240 -0.13 -21.91 -18.53
N GLN A 241 -1.12 -21.08 -18.21
CA GLN A 241 -1.53 -20.82 -16.82
C GLN A 241 -1.95 -22.11 -16.10
N GLU A 242 -2.64 -23.02 -16.80
CA GLU A 242 -3.08 -24.31 -16.26
C GLU A 242 -1.93 -25.25 -15.86
N HIS A 243 -0.70 -24.96 -16.29
CA HIS A 243 0.48 -25.72 -15.91
C HIS A 243 1.20 -25.14 -14.67
N VAL A 244 0.82 -23.94 -14.20
CA VAL A 244 1.37 -23.37 -12.98
C VAL A 244 0.65 -24.00 -11.79
N VAL A 245 1.36 -24.85 -11.04
CA VAL A 245 0.78 -25.62 -9.93
C VAL A 245 0.88 -24.91 -8.59
N ALA A 246 1.82 -23.97 -8.44
CA ALA A 246 2.01 -23.18 -7.24
C ALA A 246 2.79 -21.90 -7.52
N MET A 247 2.58 -20.90 -6.68
CA MET A 247 3.44 -19.72 -6.56
C MET A 247 3.82 -19.53 -5.08
N MET A 248 5.11 -19.39 -4.83
CA MET A 248 5.70 -19.11 -3.53
C MET A 248 6.19 -17.66 -3.54
N ASN A 249 5.58 -16.82 -2.70
CA ASN A 249 5.98 -15.43 -2.52
C ASN A 249 6.96 -15.32 -1.36
N MET A 250 8.14 -14.78 -1.61
CA MET A 250 9.25 -14.65 -0.67
C MET A 250 9.38 -13.22 -0.15
N ASP A 251 8.27 -12.50 0.00
CA ASP A 251 8.27 -11.11 0.45
C ASP A 251 8.56 -10.98 1.95
N CYS A 252 9.40 -10.01 2.33
CA CYS A 252 9.68 -9.62 3.70
C CYS A 252 10.15 -10.75 4.63
N VAL A 253 11.02 -11.64 4.14
CA VAL A 253 11.47 -12.85 4.85
C VAL A 253 12.54 -12.61 5.92
N GLY A 254 13.05 -11.39 6.07
CA GLY A 254 14.05 -11.00 7.07
C GLY A 254 13.47 -10.60 8.44
N TYR A 255 12.30 -11.11 8.81
CA TYR A 255 11.61 -10.77 10.06
C TYR A 255 11.87 -11.82 11.16
N GLY A 256 12.07 -11.36 12.41
CA GLY A 256 12.33 -12.20 13.60
C GLY A 256 12.20 -11.42 14.91
#